data_AF-A0A4R5A8I2-F1
#
_entry.id   AF-A0A4R5A8I2-F1
#
_cell.length_a   1.000
_cell.length_b   1.000
_cell.length_c   1.000
_cell.angle_alpha   90.00
_cell.angle_beta   90.00
_cell.angle_gamma   90.00
#
_symmetry.space_group_name_H-M   'P 1'
#
loop_
_entity.id
_entity.type
_entity.pdbx_description
1 polymer ?
#
loop_
_entity_poly.entity_id
_entity_poly.type
_entity_poly.pdbx_seq_one_letter_code
_entity_poly.pdbx_strand_id
1 'polypeptide(L)'
;MSKAEGQHATHRRGMGGRTRAAARQRRRRMLVVVLGAMAAASAGVALVAVAVARSGDERTVGAYKGALAPAVRQRDGSIAMARPGVTGPVLELYEDFQCPACLALEERQGGTLKELAAEGRAKVVYRPFQLFQQEPLMSNSRRAANAAACAPADRWMRYHDTLYTRQPEEGDVGFTNPQLIKWAGEAGITGAAFTACVRRYERIAAVDEATAHAGRAGVSATPYLALNGRKVDDDALGSADALKEAVAKAAGGAPAPAGRRVTGRASTQR
;
A
#
# COMPACT_ATOMS: atom_id res chain seq x y z
N MET A 1 -85.03 27.03 -56.48
CA MET A 1 -84.25 28.22 -56.92
C MET A 1 -83.58 28.83 -55.70
N SER A 2 -82.28 29.14 -55.84
CA SER A 2 -81.50 30.13 -55.08
C SER A 2 -80.89 29.78 -53.71
N LYS A 3 -79.56 29.58 -53.75
CA LYS A 3 -78.50 30.16 -52.89
C LYS A 3 -78.76 30.24 -51.36
N ALA A 4 -78.33 29.23 -50.61
CA ALA A 4 -77.91 29.42 -49.21
C ALA A 4 -76.95 28.34 -48.62
N GLU A 5 -76.43 27.38 -49.38
CA GLU A 5 -75.60 26.28 -48.82
C GLU A 5 -74.07 26.48 -48.91
N GLY A 6 -73.62 27.70 -49.23
CA GLY A 6 -72.21 27.96 -49.59
C GLY A 6 -71.31 28.59 -48.51
N GLN A 7 -71.74 28.77 -47.25
CA GLN A 7 -70.97 29.59 -46.29
C GLN A 7 -70.75 29.00 -44.88
N HIS A 8 -71.19 27.77 -44.58
CA HIS A 8 -70.94 27.14 -43.27
C HIS A 8 -69.87 26.04 -43.24
N ALA A 9 -69.25 25.69 -44.39
CA ALA A 9 -68.32 24.55 -44.47
C ALA A 9 -66.82 24.90 -44.50
N THR A 10 -66.43 26.17 -44.52
CA THR A 10 -65.01 26.58 -44.70
C THR A 10 -64.30 27.09 -43.43
N HIS A 11 -64.96 27.14 -42.28
CA HIS A 11 -64.35 27.67 -41.03
C HIS A 11 -64.05 26.64 -39.93
N ARG A 12 -64.02 25.33 -40.26
CA ARG A 12 -63.75 24.25 -39.28
C ARG A 12 -62.57 23.31 -39.62
N ARG A 13 -61.72 23.67 -40.59
CA ARG A 13 -60.52 22.87 -40.97
C ARG A 13 -59.17 23.49 -40.62
N GLY A 14 -59.11 24.70 -40.05
CA GLY A 14 -57.85 25.41 -39.79
C GLY A 14 -57.17 25.18 -38.42
N MET A 15 -57.92 24.76 -37.39
CA MET A 15 -57.37 24.73 -36.01
C MET A 15 -56.68 23.41 -35.61
N GLY A 16 -56.92 22.30 -36.32
CA GLY A 16 -56.33 20.99 -35.98
C GLY A 16 -54.91 20.75 -36.51
N GLY A 17 -54.45 21.53 -37.50
CA GLY A 17 -53.14 21.34 -38.13
C GLY A 17 -51.98 22.02 -37.38
N ARG A 18 -52.20 23.22 -36.85
CA ARG A 18 -51.17 24.02 -36.15
C ARG A 18 -50.75 23.41 -34.81
N THR A 19 -51.69 22.75 -34.11
CA THR A 19 -51.43 22.05 -32.85
C THR A 19 -50.61 20.77 -33.04
N ARG A 20 -50.85 20.01 -34.13
CA ARG A 20 -50.08 18.79 -34.46
C ARG A 20 -48.65 19.10 -34.94
N ALA A 21 -48.44 20.17 -35.69
CA ALA A 21 -47.11 20.61 -36.13
C ALA A 21 -46.25 21.10 -34.95
N ALA A 22 -46.82 21.90 -34.04
CA ALA A 22 -46.14 22.37 -32.83
C ALA A 22 -45.77 21.21 -31.87
N ALA A 23 -46.65 20.21 -31.74
CA ALA A 23 -46.37 19.01 -30.94
C ALA A 23 -45.24 18.16 -31.51
N ARG A 24 -45.15 18.01 -32.85
CA ARG A 24 -44.06 17.28 -33.51
C ARG A 24 -42.71 18.00 -33.34
N GLN A 25 -42.69 19.33 -33.42
CA GLN A 25 -41.46 20.11 -33.23
C GLN A 25 -40.96 20.06 -31.78
N ARG A 26 -41.86 20.09 -30.79
CA ARG A 26 -41.51 19.90 -29.37
C ARG A 26 -40.96 18.50 -29.09
N ARG A 27 -41.56 17.44 -29.65
CA ARG A 27 -41.06 16.06 -29.54
C ARG A 27 -39.68 15.88 -30.19
N ARG A 28 -39.46 16.47 -31.38
CA ARG A 28 -38.15 16.41 -32.06
C ARG A 28 -37.06 17.16 -31.29
N ARG A 29 -37.38 18.32 -30.70
CA ARG A 29 -36.45 19.07 -29.82
C ARG A 29 -36.13 18.29 -28.54
N MET A 30 -37.13 17.70 -27.88
CA MET A 30 -36.91 16.84 -26.71
C MET A 30 -36.04 15.62 -27.04
N LEU A 31 -36.28 14.94 -28.17
CA LEU A 31 -35.43 13.81 -28.59
C LEU A 31 -33.99 14.23 -28.85
N VAL A 32 -33.74 15.37 -29.50
CA VAL A 32 -32.38 15.88 -29.71
C VAL A 32 -31.69 16.22 -28.39
N VAL A 33 -32.40 16.82 -27.43
CA VAL A 33 -31.86 17.13 -26.09
C VAL A 33 -31.58 15.85 -25.30
N VAL A 34 -32.48 14.86 -25.31
CA VAL A 34 -32.30 13.57 -24.62
C VAL A 34 -31.16 12.76 -25.23
N LEU A 35 -31.09 12.68 -26.57
CA LEU A 35 -30.00 11.98 -27.26
C LEU A 35 -28.67 12.70 -27.07
N GLY A 36 -28.65 14.03 -27.08
CA GLY A 36 -27.47 14.83 -26.78
C GLY A 36 -26.99 14.66 -25.33
N ALA A 37 -27.91 14.62 -24.36
CA ALA A 37 -27.61 14.39 -22.95
C ALA A 37 -27.09 12.96 -22.71
N MET A 38 -27.69 11.95 -23.35
CA MET A 38 -27.23 10.56 -23.30
C MET A 38 -25.83 10.42 -23.92
N ALA A 39 -25.58 11.02 -25.09
CA ALA A 39 -24.28 10.99 -25.75
C ALA A 39 -23.20 11.68 -24.88
N ALA A 40 -23.48 12.85 -24.32
CA ALA A 40 -22.58 13.56 -23.41
C ALA A 40 -22.32 12.77 -22.11
N ALA A 41 -23.34 12.12 -21.55
CA ALA A 41 -23.19 11.25 -20.38
C ALA A 41 -22.33 10.02 -20.69
N SER A 42 -22.56 9.36 -21.83
CA SER A 42 -21.74 8.20 -22.24
C SER A 42 -20.29 8.58 -22.57
N ALA A 43 -20.06 9.75 -23.18
CA ALA A 43 -18.71 10.26 -23.41
C ALA A 43 -18.02 10.68 -22.10
N GLY A 44 -18.77 11.26 -21.15
CA GLY A 44 -18.28 11.56 -19.80
C GLY A 44 -17.91 10.29 -19.02
N VAL A 45 -18.76 9.26 -19.06
CA VAL A 45 -18.47 7.95 -18.43
C VAL A 45 -17.31 7.25 -19.12
N ALA A 46 -17.20 7.32 -20.45
CA ALA A 46 -16.06 6.75 -21.17
C ALA A 46 -14.77 7.54 -20.91
N LEU A 47 -14.82 8.87 -20.81
CA LEU A 47 -13.68 9.71 -20.45
C LEU A 47 -13.26 9.48 -19.00
N VAL A 48 -14.20 9.29 -18.08
CA VAL A 48 -13.90 8.93 -16.68
C VAL A 48 -13.40 7.49 -16.60
N ALA A 49 -13.97 6.53 -17.32
CA ALA A 49 -13.49 5.14 -17.34
C ALA A 49 -12.11 5.03 -18.00
N VAL A 50 -11.83 5.83 -19.03
CA VAL A 50 -10.51 5.92 -19.66
C VAL A 50 -9.54 6.73 -18.80
N ALA A 51 -9.99 7.75 -18.08
CA ALA A 51 -9.17 8.47 -17.10
C ALA A 51 -8.83 7.57 -15.91
N VAL A 52 -9.78 6.77 -15.41
CA VAL A 52 -9.60 5.77 -14.34
C VAL A 52 -8.77 4.57 -14.82
N ALA A 53 -8.90 4.16 -16.08
CA ALA A 53 -8.06 3.11 -16.66
C ALA A 53 -6.65 3.60 -17.06
N ARG A 54 -6.47 4.92 -17.28
CA ARG A 54 -5.16 5.56 -17.52
C ARG A 54 -4.50 6.04 -16.23
N SER A 55 -5.28 6.37 -15.21
CA SER A 55 -4.85 6.43 -13.82
C SER A 55 -4.90 5.00 -13.28
N GLY A 56 -4.11 4.11 -13.86
CA GLY A 56 -3.52 3.08 -13.02
C GLY A 56 -2.83 3.85 -11.92
N ASP A 57 -3.42 3.87 -10.72
CA ASP A 57 -2.77 4.37 -9.52
C ASP A 57 -1.52 3.51 -9.38
N GLU A 58 -0.41 3.97 -9.97
CA GLU A 58 0.90 3.46 -9.61
C GLU A 58 1.09 3.89 -8.17
N ARG A 59 0.62 3.06 -7.23
CA ARG A 59 0.81 3.24 -5.79
C ARG A 59 2.29 3.52 -5.58
N THR A 60 2.61 4.78 -5.25
CA THR A 60 3.99 5.24 -5.13
C THR A 60 4.51 4.91 -3.74
N VAL A 61 4.95 3.66 -3.57
CA VAL A 61 5.54 3.22 -2.30
C VAL A 61 6.99 3.71 -2.21
N GLY A 62 7.27 4.52 -1.19
CA GLY A 62 8.61 4.96 -0.84
C GLY A 62 9.33 5.83 -1.89
N ALA A 63 8.81 7.04 -2.12
CA ALA A 63 9.24 8.06 -3.11
C ALA A 63 10.71 8.57 -3.05
N TYR A 64 11.62 7.84 -2.43
CA TYR A 64 13.05 8.15 -2.43
C TYR A 64 13.70 7.77 -3.78
N LYS A 65 14.23 8.77 -4.48
CA LYS A 65 14.86 8.60 -5.80
C LYS A 65 16.39 8.46 -5.76
N GLY A 66 16.99 8.53 -4.57
CA GLY A 66 18.44 8.42 -4.40
C GLY A 66 18.93 6.97 -4.35
N ALA A 67 20.24 6.81 -4.23
CA ALA A 67 20.85 5.50 -4.06
C ALA A 67 20.54 4.94 -2.65
N LEU A 68 20.01 3.71 -2.59
CA LEU A 68 19.75 3.04 -1.31
C LEU A 68 21.06 2.72 -0.59
N ALA A 69 21.03 2.82 0.75
CA ALA A 69 22.08 2.24 1.57
C ALA A 69 22.13 0.70 1.41
N PRO A 70 23.29 0.05 1.62
CA PRO A 70 23.37 -1.40 1.64
C PRO A 70 22.41 -2.02 2.65
N ALA A 71 21.74 -3.10 2.23
CA ALA A 71 20.86 -3.89 3.06
C ALA A 71 21.52 -5.23 3.42
N VAL A 72 21.39 -5.64 4.68
CA VAL A 72 21.99 -6.86 5.23
C VAL A 72 20.95 -7.62 6.05
N ARG A 73 20.76 -8.89 5.73
CA ARG A 73 19.94 -9.80 6.52
C ARG A 73 20.62 -10.11 7.85
N GLN A 74 19.93 -9.80 8.95
CA GLN A 74 20.39 -10.06 10.31
C GLN A 74 20.13 -11.53 10.70
N ARG A 75 20.72 -11.96 11.82
CA ARG A 75 20.56 -13.34 12.33
C ARG A 75 19.11 -13.69 12.69
N ASP A 76 18.33 -12.71 13.11
CA ASP A 76 16.91 -12.85 13.45
C ASP A 76 15.99 -12.76 12.22
N GLY A 77 16.55 -12.72 11.01
CA GLY A 77 15.79 -12.67 9.76
C GLY A 77 15.42 -11.25 9.29
N SER A 78 15.51 -10.25 10.18
CA SER A 78 15.25 -8.84 9.84
C SER A 78 16.24 -8.29 8.80
N ILE A 79 15.90 -7.17 8.17
CA ILE A 79 16.75 -6.51 7.17
C ILE A 79 17.21 -5.17 7.69
N ALA A 80 18.51 -5.02 7.92
CA ALA A 80 19.10 -3.74 8.31
C ALA A 80 19.65 -3.02 7.08
N MET A 81 19.24 -1.77 6.90
CA MET A 81 19.70 -0.87 5.86
C MET A 81 20.43 0.31 6.52
N ALA A 82 21.72 0.47 6.19
CA ALA A 82 22.56 1.53 6.75
C ALA A 82 23.82 1.75 5.90
N ARG A 83 24.34 2.97 5.87
CA ARG A 83 25.71 3.20 5.38
C ARG A 83 26.73 2.41 6.22
N PRO A 84 27.84 1.96 5.63
CA PRO A 84 28.93 1.34 6.39
C PRO A 84 29.37 2.22 7.58
N GLY A 85 29.49 1.61 8.76
CA GLY A 85 29.88 2.31 10.00
C GLY A 85 28.73 2.93 10.80
N VAL A 86 27.54 3.07 10.22
CA VAL A 86 26.37 3.61 10.93
C VAL A 86 25.72 2.52 11.77
N THR A 87 25.76 2.67 13.08
CA THR A 87 25.21 1.69 14.04
C THR A 87 23.98 2.20 14.79
N GLY A 88 23.72 3.51 14.77
CA GLY A 88 22.52 4.11 15.33
C GLY A 88 22.38 5.59 14.97
N PRO A 89 21.28 6.26 15.38
CA PRO A 89 20.10 5.69 16.04
C PRO A 89 19.45 4.54 15.25
N VAL A 90 18.90 3.55 15.97
CA VAL A 90 18.28 2.38 15.36
C VAL A 90 16.79 2.63 15.23
N LEU A 91 16.29 2.58 14.00
CA LEU A 91 14.89 2.75 13.68
C LEU A 91 14.33 1.40 13.19
N GLU A 92 13.48 0.77 13.99
CA GLU A 92 12.92 -0.55 13.71
C GLU A 92 11.48 -0.43 13.26
N LEU A 93 11.18 -0.89 12.05
CA LEU A 93 9.83 -0.94 11.49
C LEU A 93 9.31 -2.37 11.56
N TYR A 94 8.25 -2.58 12.33
CA TYR A 94 7.48 -3.82 12.35
C TYR A 94 6.25 -3.66 11.48
N GLU A 95 6.08 -4.62 10.58
CA GLU A 95 5.11 -4.50 9.50
C GLU A 95 4.60 -5.86 9.02
N ASP A 96 3.45 -5.82 8.35
CA ASP A 96 2.84 -6.96 7.69
C ASP A 96 2.43 -6.50 6.29
N PHE A 97 2.85 -7.24 5.26
CA PHE A 97 2.57 -6.92 3.86
C PHE A 97 1.09 -6.94 3.51
N GLN A 98 0.22 -7.57 4.32
CA GLN A 98 -1.24 -7.54 4.14
C GLN A 98 -1.90 -6.33 4.80
N CYS A 99 -1.20 -5.62 5.70
CA CYS A 99 -1.80 -4.54 6.49
C CYS A 99 -1.93 -3.24 5.67
N PRO A 100 -3.14 -2.68 5.50
CA PRO A 100 -3.32 -1.41 4.80
C PRO A 100 -2.68 -0.22 5.50
N ALA A 101 -2.63 -0.24 6.84
CA ALA A 101 -1.98 0.82 7.60
C ALA A 101 -0.45 0.79 7.42
N CYS A 102 0.15 -0.38 7.19
CA CYS A 102 1.56 -0.49 6.80
C CYS A 102 1.78 0.09 5.40
N LEU A 103 0.90 -0.20 4.44
CA LEU A 103 0.97 0.41 3.10
C LEU A 103 0.91 1.94 3.20
N ALA A 104 -0.05 2.48 3.95
CA ALA A 104 -0.20 3.92 4.15
C ALA A 104 1.03 4.56 4.83
N LEU A 105 1.70 3.83 5.74
CA LEU A 105 2.97 4.27 6.32
C LEU A 105 4.08 4.28 5.25
N GLU A 106 4.20 3.23 4.45
CA GLU A 106 5.25 3.11 3.44
C GLU A 106 5.11 4.13 2.30
N GLU A 107 3.88 4.46 1.90
CA GLU A 107 3.60 5.57 0.98
C GLU A 107 4.04 6.91 1.57
N ARG A 108 3.79 7.13 2.87
CA ARG A 108 4.08 8.40 3.56
C ARG A 108 5.54 8.57 3.95
N GLN A 109 6.14 7.51 4.50
CA GLN A 109 7.40 7.54 5.25
C GLN A 109 8.46 6.60 4.68
N GLY A 110 8.10 5.65 3.81
CA GLY A 110 9.05 4.70 3.21
C GLY A 110 10.21 5.41 2.52
N GLY A 111 9.95 6.57 1.89
CA GLY A 111 10.98 7.43 1.32
C GLY A 111 11.91 8.03 2.38
N THR A 112 11.36 8.53 3.48
CA THR A 112 12.12 9.10 4.60
C THR A 112 12.97 8.06 5.31
N LEU A 113 12.46 6.84 5.51
CA LEU A 113 13.24 5.72 6.07
C LEU A 113 14.47 5.41 5.19
N LYS A 114 14.27 5.33 3.87
CA LYS A 114 15.35 5.10 2.89
C LYS A 114 16.37 6.23 2.89
N GLU A 115 15.89 7.47 2.90
CA GLU A 115 16.73 8.68 2.96
C GLU A 115 17.59 8.70 4.22
N LEU A 116 17.01 8.47 5.41
CA LEU A 116 17.74 8.46 6.68
C LEU A 116 18.86 7.40 6.70
N ALA A 117 18.60 6.21 6.15
CA ALA A 117 19.62 5.18 6.02
C ALA A 117 20.70 5.56 5.02
N ALA A 118 20.32 6.10 3.85
CA ALA A 118 21.20 6.48 2.75
C ALA A 118 22.11 7.66 3.10
N GLU A 119 21.63 8.61 3.91
CA GLU A 119 22.43 9.73 4.43
C GLU A 119 23.34 9.30 5.58
N GLY A 120 23.06 8.16 6.20
CA GLY A 120 23.78 7.64 7.37
C GLY A 120 23.31 8.27 8.68
N ARG A 121 22.09 8.81 8.70
CA ARG A 121 21.48 9.41 9.89
C ARG A 121 20.84 8.38 10.81
N ALA A 122 20.50 7.20 10.29
CA ALA A 122 19.97 6.10 11.08
C ALA A 122 20.39 4.74 10.50
N LYS A 123 20.35 3.71 11.35
CA LYS A 123 20.26 2.32 10.92
C LYS A 123 18.78 1.94 10.91
N VAL A 124 18.22 1.68 9.73
CA VAL A 124 16.81 1.26 9.61
C VAL A 124 16.74 -0.27 9.57
N VAL A 125 15.88 -0.86 10.39
CA VAL A 125 15.69 -2.31 10.48
C VAL A 125 14.25 -2.65 10.17
N TYR A 126 14.02 -3.30 9.04
CA TYR A 126 12.70 -3.80 8.65
C TYR A 126 12.46 -5.18 9.25
N ARG A 127 11.30 -5.36 9.88
CA ARG A 127 10.87 -6.57 10.56
C ARG A 127 9.49 -7.00 10.07
N PRO A 128 9.40 -7.59 8.86
CA PRO A 128 8.16 -8.20 8.42
C PRO A 128 7.80 -9.39 9.31
N PHE A 129 6.53 -9.48 9.70
CA PHE A 129 5.98 -10.60 10.45
C PHE A 129 4.53 -10.88 10.01
N GLN A 130 3.91 -11.90 10.59
CA GLN A 130 2.50 -12.20 10.38
C GLN A 130 1.67 -11.62 11.53
N LEU A 131 0.94 -10.55 11.28
CA LEU A 131 -0.01 -9.97 12.22
C LEU A 131 -1.33 -10.74 12.20
N PHE A 132 -1.89 -10.98 11.02
CA PHE A 132 -3.25 -11.50 10.88
C PHE A 132 -3.37 -12.99 11.20
N GLN A 133 -4.48 -13.37 11.84
CA GLN A 133 -4.81 -14.75 12.25
C GLN A 133 -6.08 -15.30 11.58
N GLN A 134 -6.74 -14.51 10.73
CA GLN A 134 -7.98 -14.87 10.05
C GLN A 134 -7.77 -14.93 8.54
N GLU A 135 -8.42 -15.88 7.86
CA GLU A 135 -8.34 -15.99 6.40
C GLU A 135 -9.23 -14.95 5.69
N PRO A 136 -8.85 -14.47 4.49
CA PRO A 136 -7.63 -14.81 3.74
C PRO A 136 -6.37 -14.04 4.17
N LEU A 137 -6.50 -13.11 5.12
CA LEU A 137 -5.43 -12.19 5.52
C LEU A 137 -4.22 -12.94 6.09
N MET A 138 -4.46 -13.95 6.94
CA MET A 138 -3.43 -14.79 7.53
C MET A 138 -2.56 -15.44 6.45
N SER A 139 -3.18 -16.13 5.49
CA SER A 139 -2.42 -16.78 4.42
C SER A 139 -1.72 -15.77 3.51
N ASN A 140 -2.34 -14.62 3.20
CA ASN A 140 -1.67 -13.57 2.43
C ASN A 140 -0.40 -13.08 3.13
N SER A 141 -0.51 -12.74 4.42
CA SER A 141 0.59 -12.28 5.28
C SER A 141 1.74 -13.29 5.30
N ARG A 142 1.41 -14.56 5.53
CA ARG A 142 2.40 -15.67 5.55
C ARG A 142 3.11 -15.83 4.23
N ARG A 143 2.37 -15.84 3.11
CA ARG A 143 2.97 -16.02 1.77
C ARG A 143 3.92 -14.88 1.43
N ALA A 144 3.50 -13.63 1.66
CA ALA A 144 4.32 -12.45 1.39
C ALA A 144 5.57 -12.39 2.30
N ALA A 145 5.41 -12.62 3.61
CA ALA A 145 6.54 -12.65 4.54
C ALA A 145 7.55 -13.76 4.20
N ASN A 146 7.08 -14.95 3.83
CA ASN A 146 7.95 -16.04 3.35
C ASN A 146 8.72 -15.62 2.09
N ALA A 147 8.04 -15.01 1.11
CA ALA A 147 8.70 -14.59 -0.11
C ALA A 147 9.72 -13.45 0.13
N ALA A 148 9.42 -12.49 1.01
CA ALA A 148 10.36 -11.45 1.38
C ALA A 148 11.59 -12.02 2.12
N ALA A 149 11.40 -13.07 2.93
CA ALA A 149 12.52 -13.78 3.57
C ALA A 149 13.35 -14.62 2.57
N CYS A 150 12.76 -15.05 1.44
CA CYS A 150 13.50 -15.71 0.35
C CYS A 150 14.34 -14.74 -0.49
N ALA A 151 13.97 -13.46 -0.55
CA ALA A 151 14.66 -12.47 -1.38
C ALA A 151 16.10 -12.23 -0.90
N PRO A 152 17.08 -12.03 -1.81
CA PRO A 152 18.43 -11.67 -1.44
C PRO A 152 18.47 -10.24 -0.90
N ALA A 153 19.36 -9.99 0.06
CA ALA A 153 19.35 -8.74 0.83
C ALA A 153 19.58 -7.48 -0.04
N ASP A 154 20.45 -7.58 -1.05
CA ASP A 154 20.78 -6.49 -1.98
C ASP A 154 19.61 -6.07 -2.90
N ARG A 155 18.62 -6.93 -3.08
CA ARG A 155 17.38 -6.65 -3.83
C ARG A 155 16.14 -6.56 -2.95
N TRP A 156 16.29 -6.81 -1.65
CA TRP A 156 15.17 -6.94 -0.73
C TRP A 156 14.30 -5.69 -0.69
N MET A 157 14.90 -4.50 -0.63
CA MET A 157 14.15 -3.25 -0.53
C MET A 157 13.24 -3.01 -1.74
N ARG A 158 13.74 -3.31 -2.96
CA ARG A 158 12.94 -3.20 -4.18
C ARG A 158 11.77 -4.18 -4.17
N TYR A 159 12.01 -5.40 -3.66
CA TYR A 159 10.97 -6.40 -3.59
C TYR A 159 9.92 -6.06 -2.53
N HIS A 160 10.35 -5.58 -1.37
CA HIS A 160 9.47 -5.03 -0.35
C HIS A 160 8.54 -3.96 -0.91
N ASP A 161 9.08 -2.96 -1.61
CA ASP A 161 8.27 -1.91 -2.24
C ASP A 161 7.26 -2.50 -3.24
N THR A 162 7.72 -3.47 -4.04
CA THR A 162 6.86 -4.18 -4.99
C THR A 162 5.72 -4.90 -4.29
N LEU A 163 5.95 -5.55 -3.15
CA LEU A 163 4.92 -6.26 -2.39
C LEU A 163 3.83 -5.29 -1.90
N TYR A 164 4.20 -4.11 -1.41
CA TYR A 164 3.24 -3.09 -1.00
C TYR A 164 2.49 -2.47 -2.17
N THR A 165 3.16 -2.14 -3.28
CA THR A 165 2.49 -1.67 -4.51
C THR A 165 1.46 -2.70 -5.01
N ARG A 166 1.73 -3.99 -4.81
CA ARG A 166 0.87 -5.10 -5.22
C ARG A 166 0.01 -5.67 -4.09
N GLN A 167 -0.12 -4.95 -2.96
CA GLN A 167 -0.93 -5.40 -1.83
C GLN A 167 -2.38 -5.67 -2.29
N PRO A 168 -2.92 -6.87 -2.04
CA PRO A 168 -4.31 -7.18 -2.31
C PRO A 168 -5.19 -6.45 -1.30
N GLU A 169 -6.42 -6.14 -1.70
CA GLU A 169 -7.39 -5.51 -0.79
C GLU A 169 -7.70 -6.44 0.41
N GLU A 170 -8.07 -5.85 1.55
CA GLU A 170 -8.47 -6.66 2.69
C GLU A 170 -9.74 -7.47 2.38
N GLY A 171 -9.68 -8.78 2.64
CA GLY A 171 -10.75 -9.72 2.32
C GLY A 171 -10.52 -10.49 1.01
N ASP A 172 -9.56 -10.07 0.17
CA ASP A 172 -9.22 -10.79 -1.05
C ASP A 172 -8.16 -11.87 -0.82
N VAL A 173 -8.28 -12.97 -1.59
CA VAL A 173 -7.17 -13.92 -1.75
C VAL A 173 -6.13 -13.29 -2.67
N GLY A 174 -4.95 -13.02 -2.14
CA GLY A 174 -3.85 -12.42 -2.90
C GLY A 174 -2.52 -13.07 -2.57
N PHE A 175 -1.43 -12.44 -3.03
CA PHE A 175 -0.07 -12.90 -2.72
C PHE A 175 0.13 -14.40 -2.97
N THR A 176 -0.47 -14.95 -4.03
CA THR A 176 -0.27 -16.34 -4.40
C THR A 176 1.18 -16.57 -4.79
N ASN A 177 1.72 -17.78 -4.62
CA ASN A 177 3.11 -18.07 -4.98
C ASN A 177 3.46 -17.66 -6.43
N PRO A 178 2.61 -17.92 -7.45
CA PRO A 178 2.85 -17.42 -8.81
C PRO A 178 2.95 -15.89 -8.91
N GLN A 179 2.06 -15.15 -8.22
CA GLN A 179 2.12 -13.69 -8.18
C GLN A 179 3.41 -13.19 -7.53
N LEU A 180 3.75 -13.73 -6.35
CA LEU A 180 4.96 -13.36 -5.62
C LEU A 180 6.23 -13.59 -6.43
N ILE A 181 6.31 -14.71 -7.17
CA ILE A 181 7.42 -15.03 -8.06
C ILE A 181 7.46 -14.09 -9.27
N LYS A 182 6.31 -13.79 -9.87
CA LYS A 182 6.22 -12.84 -10.98
C LYS A 182 6.73 -11.46 -10.58
N TRP A 183 6.25 -10.92 -9.46
CA TRP A 183 6.63 -9.60 -8.98
C TRP A 183 8.09 -9.53 -8.51
N ALA A 184 8.66 -10.65 -8.04
CA ALA A 184 10.09 -10.71 -7.75
C ALA A 184 10.94 -10.43 -9.00
N GLY A 185 10.47 -10.88 -10.18
CA GLY A 185 11.07 -10.53 -11.47
C GLY A 185 11.09 -9.03 -11.74
N GLU A 186 10.03 -8.30 -11.39
CA GLU A 186 9.94 -6.82 -11.49
C GLU A 186 11.00 -6.13 -10.59
N ALA A 187 11.31 -6.74 -9.44
CA ALA A 187 12.37 -6.28 -8.54
C ALA A 187 13.80 -6.72 -8.94
N GLY A 188 13.94 -7.45 -10.05
CA GLY A 188 15.21 -7.98 -10.54
C GLY A 188 15.69 -9.24 -9.79
N ILE A 189 14.80 -9.92 -9.07
CA ILE A 189 15.07 -11.20 -8.41
C ILE A 189 14.58 -12.30 -9.36
N THR A 190 15.53 -13.02 -9.95
CA THR A 190 15.26 -14.13 -10.86
C THR A 190 16.01 -15.38 -10.41
N GLY A 191 15.56 -16.54 -10.88
CA GLY A 191 16.26 -17.80 -10.68
C GLY A 191 15.48 -18.88 -9.92
N ALA A 192 15.98 -20.11 -10.07
CA ALA A 192 15.34 -21.31 -9.54
C ALA A 192 15.37 -21.36 -8.00
N ALA A 193 16.43 -20.84 -7.37
CA ALA A 193 16.57 -20.86 -5.91
C ALA A 193 15.46 -20.05 -5.21
N PHE A 194 15.23 -18.81 -5.63
CA PHE A 194 14.13 -17.99 -5.10
C PHE A 194 12.77 -18.65 -5.36
N THR A 195 12.55 -19.12 -6.59
CA THR A 195 11.30 -19.81 -6.98
C THR A 195 11.01 -21.03 -6.10
N ALA A 196 12.02 -21.87 -5.86
CA ALA A 196 11.91 -23.03 -5.00
C ALA A 196 11.63 -22.63 -3.55
N CYS A 197 12.37 -21.65 -3.02
CA CYS A 197 12.19 -21.13 -1.67
C CYS A 197 10.75 -20.64 -1.42
N VAL A 198 10.18 -19.88 -2.37
CA VAL A 198 8.79 -19.40 -2.29
C VAL A 198 7.81 -20.57 -2.36
N ARG A 199 7.94 -21.45 -3.36
CA ARG A 199 6.99 -22.55 -3.59
C ARG A 199 6.95 -23.57 -2.45
N ARG A 200 8.11 -23.83 -1.83
CA ARG A 200 8.28 -24.80 -0.75
C ARG A 200 8.13 -24.19 0.65
N TYR A 201 7.82 -22.89 0.74
CA TYR A 201 7.65 -22.22 2.03
C TYR A 201 8.89 -22.33 2.94
N GLU A 202 10.09 -22.30 2.35
CA GLU A 202 11.34 -22.61 3.06
C GLU A 202 11.67 -21.62 4.20
N ARG A 203 11.00 -20.47 4.25
CA ARG A 203 11.22 -19.43 5.26
C ARG A 203 10.10 -19.29 6.27
N ILE A 204 9.07 -20.15 6.25
CA ILE A 204 7.95 -20.06 7.20
C ILE A 204 8.41 -20.16 8.66
N ALA A 205 9.37 -21.02 8.99
CA ALA A 205 9.90 -21.08 10.35
C ALA A 205 10.54 -19.75 10.80
N ALA A 206 11.16 -19.00 9.87
CA ALA A 206 11.69 -17.67 10.17
C ALA A 206 10.57 -16.63 10.34
N VAL A 207 9.47 -16.75 9.58
CA VAL A 207 8.27 -15.90 9.76
C VAL A 207 7.61 -16.15 11.12
N ASP A 208 7.55 -17.41 11.55
CA ASP A 208 7.02 -17.78 12.87
C ASP A 208 7.87 -17.21 14.00
N GLU A 209 9.19 -17.30 13.89
CA GLU A 209 10.10 -16.68 14.88
C GLU A 209 10.01 -15.15 14.86
N ALA A 210 9.91 -14.52 13.68
CA ALA A 210 9.71 -13.07 13.57
C ALA A 210 8.39 -12.62 14.24
N THR A 211 7.33 -13.40 14.07
CA THR A 211 6.02 -13.17 14.70
C THR A 211 6.11 -13.33 16.22
N ALA A 212 6.78 -14.39 16.70
CA ALA A 212 7.02 -14.58 18.13
C ALA A 212 7.89 -13.45 18.73
N HIS A 213 8.89 -12.99 17.98
CA HIS A 213 9.72 -11.85 18.38
C HIS A 213 8.90 -10.57 18.51
N ALA A 214 8.04 -10.25 17.54
CA ALA A 214 7.14 -9.09 17.62
C ALA A 214 6.25 -9.15 18.87
N GLY A 215 5.68 -10.31 19.19
CA GLY A 215 4.92 -10.52 20.42
C GLY A 215 5.74 -10.25 21.70
N ARG A 216 6.97 -10.77 21.78
CA ARG A 216 7.89 -10.52 22.92
C ARG A 216 8.32 -9.06 23.03
N ALA A 217 8.39 -8.34 21.91
CA ALA A 217 8.69 -6.91 21.85
C ALA A 217 7.48 -6.03 22.20
N GLY A 218 6.29 -6.61 22.47
CA GLY A 218 5.08 -5.86 22.79
C GLY A 218 4.43 -5.20 21.57
N VAL A 219 4.73 -5.68 20.36
CA VAL A 219 4.12 -5.19 19.12
C VAL A 219 2.79 -5.91 18.92
N SER A 220 1.69 -5.24 19.26
CA SER A 220 0.32 -5.77 19.15
C SER A 220 -0.50 -5.17 18.01
N ALA A 221 0.05 -4.19 17.29
CA ALA A 221 -0.59 -3.54 16.16
C ALA A 221 0.48 -3.01 15.20
N THR A 222 0.11 -2.87 13.92
CA THR A 222 0.95 -2.25 12.89
C THR A 222 0.28 -1.02 12.27
N PRO A 223 1.04 -0.09 11.69
CA PRO A 223 2.51 -0.02 11.70
C PRO A 223 3.06 0.24 13.12
N TYR A 224 4.21 -0.34 13.43
CA TYR A 224 4.92 -0.05 14.68
C TYR A 224 6.36 0.34 14.37
N LEU A 225 6.70 1.59 14.68
CA LEU A 225 8.04 2.14 14.50
C LEU A 225 8.66 2.38 15.88
N ALA A 226 9.85 1.84 16.10
CA ALA A 226 10.62 2.05 17.32
C ALA A 226 11.96 2.75 17.04
N LEU A 227 12.26 3.78 17.81
CA LEU A 227 13.55 4.47 17.79
C LEU A 227 14.32 4.12 19.05
N ASN A 228 15.48 3.47 18.89
CA ASN A 228 16.30 2.94 19.98
C ASN A 228 15.50 2.07 20.97
N GLY A 229 14.62 1.21 20.42
CA GLY A 229 13.78 0.29 21.21
C GLY A 229 12.56 0.92 21.89
N ARG A 230 12.28 2.20 21.65
CA ARG A 230 11.07 2.88 22.17
C ARG A 230 10.13 3.20 21.02
N LYS A 231 8.84 2.87 21.16
CA LYS A 231 7.81 3.27 20.18
C LYS A 231 7.91 4.77 19.92
N VAL A 232 7.93 5.18 18.66
CA VAL A 232 7.84 6.60 18.30
C VAL A 232 6.41 7.09 18.50
N ASP A 233 6.27 8.38 18.83
CA ASP A 233 4.97 9.00 19.05
C ASP A 233 4.19 9.16 17.74
N ASP A 234 2.86 9.28 17.83
CA ASP A 234 1.98 9.30 16.65
C ASP A 234 2.26 10.49 15.71
N ASP A 235 2.72 11.63 16.25
CA ASP A 235 3.17 12.78 15.45
C ASP A 235 4.35 12.42 14.54
N ALA A 236 5.33 11.68 15.08
CA ALA A 236 6.50 11.21 14.33
C ALA A 236 6.13 10.11 13.32
N LEU A 237 5.11 9.29 13.59
CA LEU A 237 4.55 8.37 12.59
C LEU A 237 3.83 9.12 11.46
N GLY A 238 3.19 10.24 11.79
CA GLY A 238 2.33 11.00 10.88
C GLY A 238 3.07 11.96 9.95
N SER A 239 4.33 12.32 10.23
CA SER A 239 5.08 13.34 9.50
C SER A 239 6.54 12.96 9.25
N ALA A 240 6.97 13.10 8.00
CA ALA A 240 8.37 12.91 7.60
C ALA A 240 9.33 13.85 8.34
N ASP A 241 8.94 15.11 8.51
CA ASP A 241 9.76 16.12 9.22
C ASP A 241 9.87 15.79 10.70
N ALA A 242 8.76 15.39 11.34
CA ALA A 242 8.75 14.98 12.74
C ALA A 242 9.59 13.72 12.96
N LEU A 243 9.56 12.75 12.03
CA LEU A 243 10.43 11.58 12.10
C LEU A 243 11.91 11.97 11.97
N LYS A 244 12.26 12.84 11.01
CA LYS A 244 13.63 13.34 10.83
C LYS A 244 14.12 14.08 12.08
N GLU A 245 13.27 14.86 12.73
CA GLU A 245 13.58 15.55 13.98
C GLU A 245 13.80 14.57 15.14
N ALA A 246 12.91 13.58 15.30
CA ALA A 246 13.04 12.55 16.33
C ALA A 246 14.36 11.79 16.20
N VAL A 247 14.74 11.41 14.97
CA VAL A 247 16.04 10.76 14.69
C VAL A 247 17.22 11.69 14.99
N ALA A 248 17.15 12.96 14.61
CA ALA A 248 18.21 13.93 14.91
C ALA A 248 18.40 14.11 16.44
N LYS A 249 17.30 14.21 17.19
CA LYS A 249 17.31 14.29 18.65
C LYS A 249 17.91 13.03 19.29
N ALA A 250 17.55 11.85 18.77
CA ALA A 250 18.10 10.57 19.25
C ALA A 250 19.58 10.38 18.91
N ALA A 251 20.09 11.03 17.86
CA ALA A 251 21.52 11.01 17.54
C ALA A 251 22.34 11.90 18.50
N GLY A 252 21.73 12.99 19.01
CA GLY A 252 22.33 13.88 20.00
C GLY A 252 22.27 13.38 21.45
N GLY A 253 21.40 12.42 21.75
CA GLY A 253 21.33 11.75 23.05
C GLY A 253 21.95 10.35 22.97
N ALA A 254 23.06 10.11 23.67
CA ALA A 254 23.69 8.79 23.71
C ALA A 254 22.68 7.66 24.05
N PRO A 255 22.84 6.43 23.50
CA PRO A 255 21.91 5.33 23.76
C PRO A 255 21.79 5.06 25.26
N ALA A 256 20.56 4.95 25.78
CA ALA A 256 20.34 4.44 27.13
C ALA A 256 20.91 3.00 27.21
N PRO A 257 21.68 2.66 28.26
CA PRO A 257 22.27 1.33 28.37
C PRO A 257 21.17 0.28 28.45
N ALA A 258 21.31 -0.77 27.63
CA ALA A 258 20.45 -1.94 27.64
C ALA A 258 20.31 -2.48 29.08
N GLY A 259 19.05 -2.73 29.48
CA GLY A 259 18.69 -3.14 30.83
C GLY A 259 19.59 -4.23 31.40
N ARG A 260 20.09 -3.96 32.61
CA ARG A 260 20.89 -4.85 33.46
C ARG A 260 20.23 -6.23 33.55
N ARG A 261 20.90 -7.27 33.03
CA ARG A 261 20.55 -8.67 33.35
C ARG A 261 20.62 -8.83 34.86
N VAL A 262 19.48 -9.17 35.48
CA VAL A 262 19.44 -9.64 36.86
C VAL A 262 20.10 -11.01 36.88
N THR A 263 21.38 -11.07 37.23
CA THR A 263 22.03 -12.33 37.59
C THR A 263 21.51 -12.73 38.97
N GLY A 264 20.64 -13.74 38.99
CA GLY A 264 20.15 -14.36 40.21
C GLY A 264 21.31 -14.89 41.04
N ARG A 265 21.40 -14.43 42.29
CA ARG A 265 22.37 -14.90 43.28
C ARG A 265 21.86 -16.23 43.83
N ALA A 266 22.61 -17.32 43.59
CA ALA A 266 22.37 -18.60 44.23
C ALA A 266 22.53 -18.46 45.75
N SER A 267 21.46 -18.79 46.48
CA SER A 267 21.46 -18.93 47.94
C SER A 267 21.72 -20.40 48.27
N THR A 268 22.95 -20.71 48.64
CA THR A 268 23.30 -21.95 49.35
C THR A 268 22.98 -21.74 50.83
N GLN A 269 22.03 -22.48 51.39
CA GLN A 269 21.92 -22.66 52.83
C GLN A 269 22.01 -24.15 53.17
N ARG A 270 22.79 -24.39 54.23
CA ARG A 270 23.02 -25.66 54.91
C ARG A 270 21.81 -26.05 55.74
#